data_AF-A0A0U1NX52-F1
#
_entry.id   AF-A0A0U1NX52-F1
#
_cell.length_a   1.000
_cell.length_b   1.000
_cell.length_c   1.000
_cell.angle_alpha   90.00
_cell.angle_beta   90.00
_cell.angle_gamma   90.00
#
_symmetry.space_group_name_H-M   'P 1'
#
loop_
_entity.id
_entity.type
_entity.pdbx_description
1 polymer ?
#
loop_
_entity_poly.entity_id
_entity_poly.type
_entity_poly.pdbx_seq_one_letter_code
_entity_poly.pdbx_strand_id
1 'polypeptide(L)' 'MIAIRMAIYSLAMIVLLFLTIILLPETLKINVNISIGLFVLIVTIFLKVSNNKWWVNIVSAVLGLVGFMVLIVLLSP' A
#
# COMPACT_ATOMS: atom_id res chain seq x y z
N MET A 1 -14.20 -3.21 16.68
CA MET A 1 -14.74 -3.54 15.34
C MET A 1 -13.63 -3.95 14.40
N ILE A 2 -13.67 -5.18 13.86
CA ILE A 2 -12.65 -5.72 12.94
C ILE A 2 -12.70 -5.03 11.57
N ALA A 3 -13.90 -4.73 11.07
CA ALA A 3 -14.10 -4.04 9.79
C ALA A 3 -13.44 -2.65 9.74
N ILE A 4 -13.56 -1.86 10.80
CA ILE A 4 -12.92 -0.53 10.89
C ILE A 4 -11.39 -0.65 10.81
N ARG A 5 -10.80 -1.66 11.46
CA ARG A 5 -9.36 -1.90 11.32
C ARG A 5 -9.03 -2.22 9.88
N MET A 6 -9.72 -3.18 9.25
CA MET A 6 -9.47 -3.55 7.86
C MET A 6 -9.49 -2.33 6.92
N ALA A 7 -10.50 -1.46 7.07
CA ALA A 7 -10.62 -0.24 6.27
C ALA A 7 -9.44 0.74 6.47
N ILE A 8 -9.00 0.96 7.72
CA ILE A 8 -7.86 1.83 8.03
C ILE A 8 -6.57 1.25 7.45
N TYR A 9 -6.33 -0.05 7.63
CA TYR A 9 -5.12 -0.72 7.12
C TYR A 9 -5.11 -0.77 5.59
N SER A 10 -6.26 -0.95 4.93
CA SER A 10 -6.35 -0.89 3.47
C SER A 10 -6.11 0.53 2.94
N LEU A 11 -6.64 1.56 3.61
CA LEU A 11 -6.37 2.96 3.25
C LEU A 11 -4.88 3.29 3.40
N ALA A 12 -4.25 2.88 4.49
CA ALA A 12 -2.80 3.06 4.68
C ALA A 12 -2.00 2.38 3.57
N MET A 13 -2.40 1.17 3.16
CA MET A 13 -1.77 0.46 2.04
C MET A 13 -1.92 1.20 0.71
N ILE A 14 -3.08 1.79 0.42
CA ILE A 14 -3.29 2.61 -0.78
C ILE A 14 -2.36 3.82 -0.79
N VAL A 15 -2.26 4.53 0.33
CA VAL A 15 -1.38 5.71 0.45
C VAL A 15 0.09 5.29 0.28
N LEU A 16 0.50 4.18 0.89
CA LEU A 16 1.85 3.63 0.74
C LEU A 16 2.17 3.26 -0.72
N LEU A 17 1.25 2.58 -1.40
CA LEU A 17 1.36 2.24 -2.82
C LEU A 17 1.49 3.50 -3.68
N PHE A 18 0.63 4.49 -3.46
CA PHE A 18 0.68 5.75 -4.20
C PHE A 18 2.01 6.49 -4.00
N LEU A 19 2.46 6.63 -2.76
CA LEU A 19 3.71 7.31 -2.44
C LEU A 19 4.92 6.62 -3.05
N THR A 20 4.96 5.29 -3.03
CA THR A 20 6.15 4.54 -3.47
C THR A 20 6.17 4.27 -4.97
N ILE A 21 5.04 4.00 -5.60
CA ILE A 21 4.98 3.62 -7.02
C ILE A 21 4.89 4.85 -7.93
N ILE A 22 4.20 5.90 -7.50
CA ILE A 22 3.98 7.10 -8.31
C ILE A 22 4.88 8.22 -7.80
N LEU A 23 4.66 8.64 -6.55
CA LEU A 23 5.23 9.89 -6.06
C LEU A 23 6.76 9.83 -5.92
N LEU A 24 7.33 8.77 -5.33
CA LEU A 24 8.79 8.59 -5.18
C LEU A 24 9.54 8.62 -6.51
N PRO A 25 9.21 7.76 -7.49
CA PRO A 25 9.96 7.74 -8.75
C PRO A 25 9.76 9.03 -9.56
N GLU A 26 8.59 9.65 -9.53
CA GLU A 26 8.33 10.90 -10.25
C GLU A 26 9.02 12.12 -9.61
N THR A 27 8.94 12.25 -8.28
CA THR A 27 9.47 13.45 -7.58
C THR A 27 10.96 13.37 -7.32
N LEU A 28 11.47 12.21 -6.90
CA LEU A 28 12.87 12.03 -6.52
C LEU A 28 13.72 11.44 -7.66
N LYS A 29 13.12 11.15 -8.82
CA LYS A 29 13.77 10.51 -9.98
C LYS A 29 14.51 9.20 -9.59
N ILE A 30 14.00 8.52 -8.56
CA ILE A 30 14.54 7.25 -8.09
C ILE A 30 14.12 6.16 -9.08
N ASN A 31 15.03 5.23 -9.37
CA ASN A 31 14.74 4.09 -10.22
C ASN A 31 13.53 3.30 -9.69
N VAL A 32 12.58 2.98 -10.57
CA VAL A 32 11.36 2.22 -10.26
C VAL A 32 11.67 0.93 -9.49
N ASN A 33 12.74 0.21 -9.81
CA ASN A 33 13.12 -1.01 -9.10
C ASN A 33 13.50 -0.74 -7.63
N ILE A 34 14.16 0.39 -7.35
CA ILE A 34 14.52 0.79 -5.99
C ILE A 34 13.26 1.20 -5.21
N SER A 35 12.36 1.94 -5.87
CA SER A 35 11.08 2.35 -5.27
C SER A 35 10.19 1.15 -4.93
N ILE A 36 10.14 0.13 -5.79
CA ILE A 36 9.46 -1.15 -5.50
C ILE A 36 10.12 -1.86 -4.32
N GLY A 37 11.46 -1.88 -4.25
CA GLY A 37 12.18 -2.46 -3.11
C GLY A 37 11.85 -1.77 -1.78
N LEU A 38 11.78 -0.44 -1.78
CA LEU A 38 11.37 0.36 -0.63
C LEU A 38 9.92 0.08 -0.22
N PHE A 39 9.02 -0.03 -1.20
CA PHE A 39 7.63 -0.41 -0.95
C PHE A 39 7.53 -1.75 -0.22
N VAL A 40 8.19 -2.80 -0.73
CA VAL A 40 8.17 -4.13 -0.13
C VAL A 40 8.71 -4.11 1.31
N LEU A 41 9.80 -3.36 1.55
CA LEU A 41 10.35 -3.18 2.89
C LEU A 41 9.35 -2.52 3.85
N ILE A 42 8.76 -1.39 3.45
CA ILE A 42 7.83 -0.63 4.29
C ILE A 42 6.58 -1.45 4.59
N VAL A 43 6.02 -2.14 3.59
CA VAL A 43 4.85 -3.02 3.77
C VAL A 43 5.17 -4.16 4.70
N THR A 44 6.33 -4.80 4.55
CA THR A 44 6.73 -5.91 5.43
C THR A 44 6.85 -5.46 6.88
N ILE A 45 7.42 -4.27 7.12
CA ILE A 45 7.49 -3.68 8.46
C ILE A 45 6.09 -3.36 8.98
N PHE A 46 5.25 -2.73 8.16
CA PHE A 46 3.89 -2.35 8.52
C PHE A 46 3.02 -3.56 8.91
N LEU A 47 3.10 -4.66 8.15
CA LEU A 47 2.40 -5.90 8.45
C LEU A 47 2.92 -6.57 9.73
N LYS A 48 4.24 -6.55 9.98
CA LYS A 48 4.85 -7.08 11.21
C LYS A 48 4.50 -6.27 12.46
N VAL A 49 4.44 -4.95 12.35
CA VAL A 49 4.12 -4.05 13.47
C VAL A 49 2.63 -4.08 13.81
N SER A 50 1.77 -4.42 12.85
CA SER A 50 0.34 -4.51 13.12
C SER A 50 0.02 -5.61 14.14
N ASN A 51 -0.62 -5.24 15.24
CA ASN A 51 -1.04 -6.18 16.30
C ASN A 51 -2.36 -6.89 15.94
N ASN A 52 -2.53 -7.23 14.66
CA ASN A 52 -3.73 -7.85 14.11
C ASN A 52 -3.47 -9.33 13.82
N LYS A 53 -4.55 -10.10 13.68
CA LYS A 53 -4.47 -11.47 13.14
C LYS A 53 -3.92 -11.41 11.71
N TRP A 54 -3.02 -12.32 11.36
CA TRP A 54 -2.37 -12.38 10.04
C TRP A 54 -3.35 -12.31 8.86
N TRP A 55 -4.50 -12.98 8.96
CA TRP A 55 -5.57 -12.92 7.95
C TRP A 55 -6.17 -11.52 7.75
N VAL A 56 -6.29 -10.72 8.81
CA VAL A 56 -6.78 -9.33 8.72
C VAL A 56 -5.82 -8.49 7.89
N ASN A 57 -4.53 -8.72 8.07
CA ASN A 57 -3.48 -8.00 7.35
C ASN A 57 -3.46 -8.37 5.87
N ILE A 58 -3.60 -9.66 5.54
CA ILE A 58 -3.69 -10.12 4.15
C ILE A 58 -4.90 -9.50 3.46
N VAL A 59 -6.08 -9.59 4.07
CA VAL A 59 -7.31 -9.02 3.49
C VAL A 59 -7.16 -7.52 3.30
N SER A 60 -6.58 -6.81 4.27
CA SER A 60 -6.35 -5.36 4.16
C SER A 60 -5.34 -5.02 3.06
N ALA A 61 -4.29 -5.84 2.87
CA ALA A 61 -3.31 -5.65 1.80
C ALA A 61 -3.92 -5.88 0.41
N VAL A 62 -4.76 -6.92 0.26
CA VAL A 62 -5.48 -7.19 -0.99
C VAL A 62 -6.47 -6.07 -1.29
N LEU A 63 -7.25 -5.62 -0.30
CA LEU A 63 -8.16 -4.48 -0.46
C LEU A 63 -7.40 -3.20 -0.84
N GLY A 64 -6.22 -2.99 -0.25
CA GLY A 64 -5.36 -1.86 -0.57
C GLY A 64 -4.84 -1.91 -2.02
N LEU A 65 -4.40 -3.08 -2.49
CA LEU A 65 -3.98 -3.29 -3.88
C LEU A 65 -5.12 -3.06 -4.87
N VAL A 66 -6.30 -3.62 -4.61
CA VAL A 66 -7.48 -3.43 -5.47
C VAL A 66 -7.88 -1.96 -5.51
N GLY A 67 -7.94 -1.29 -4.35
CA GLY A 67 -8.25 0.13 -4.28
C GLY A 67 -7.24 0.99 -5.03
N PHE A 68 -5.95 0.65 -4.95
CA PHE A 68 -4.91 1.33 -5.70
C PHE A 68 -5.04 1.13 -7.22
N MET A 69 -5.36 -0.09 -7.68
CA MET A 69 -5.63 -0.34 -9.11
C MET A 69 -6.81 0.50 -9.61
N VAL A 70 -7.87 0.61 -8.81
CA VAL A 70 -9.03 1.47 -9.13
C VAL A 70 -8.59 2.94 -9.24
N LEU A 71 -7.75 3.42 -8.32
CA LEU A 71 -7.21 4.79 -8.40
C LEU A 71 -6.38 5.01 -9.66
N ILE A 72 -5.53 4.05 -10.06
CA ILE A 72 -4.77 4.17 -11.31
C ILE A 72 -5.71 4.30 -12.49
N VAL A 73 -6.73 3.43 -12.60
CA VAL A 73 -7.68 3.46 -13.72
C VAL A 73 -8.50 4.76 -13.76
N LEU A 74 -8.85 5.31 -12.59
CA LEU A 74 -9.62 6.55 -12.49
C LEU A 74 -8.78 7.80 -12.76
N LEU A 75 -7.50 7.78 -12.40
CA LEU A 75 -6.58 8.91 -12.51
C LEU A 75 -5.72 8.83 -13.79
N SER A 76 -5.72 7.70 -14.48
CA SER A 76 -5.10 7.57 -15.80
C SER A 76 -5.92 8.37 -16.81
N PRO A 77 -5.29 9.29 -17.57
CA PRO A 77 -5.98 10.09 -18.58
C PRO A 77 -6.53 9.25 -19.74
#